data_AF-A0A1F6D0U3-F1
#
_entry.id   AF-A0A1F6D0U3-F1
#
_cell.length_a   1.000
_cell.length_b   1.000
_cell.length_c   1.000
_cell.angle_alpha   90.00
_cell.angle_beta   90.00
_cell.angle_gamma   90.00
#
_symmetry.space_group_name_H-M   'P 1'
#
loop_
_entity.id
_entity.type
_entity.pdbx_description
1 polymer ?
#
loop_
_entity_poly.entity_id
_entity_poly.type
_entity_poly.pdbx_seq_one_letter_code
_entity_poly.pdbx_strand_id
1 'polypeptide(L)'
;MHNYYIKVVYAPMLDHALRVGEDCTLHFAEAEKRNANKFAESVGFLVYETGRRHDAGVGTKSIFARGAPSSFRYEYVDNPPEVDGHKYPLGVKVEIEKRVKPENGVPLERVRELVPRLQRNTFQSHGGLIGISREEFVVLKEELEKCS
;
A
#
# COMPACT_ATOMS: atom_id res chain seq x y z
N MET A 1 10.21 -11.58 11.77
CA MET A 1 10.22 -10.29 11.05
C MET A 1 9.73 -10.56 9.63
N HIS A 2 8.88 -9.70 9.05
CA HIS A 2 8.41 -9.88 7.67
C HIS A 2 9.27 -9.04 6.74
N ASN A 3 9.59 -9.58 5.56
CA ASN A 3 10.36 -8.87 4.55
C ASN A 3 9.46 -8.31 3.43
N TYR A 4 8.18 -8.69 3.42
CA TYR A 4 7.22 -8.26 2.41
C TYR A 4 5.95 -7.77 3.08
N TYR A 5 5.34 -6.75 2.50
CA TYR A 5 4.17 -6.11 3.08
C TYR A 5 3.09 -5.75 2.06
N ILE A 6 1.85 -5.65 2.52
CA ILE A 6 0.77 -4.92 1.84
C ILE A 6 0.56 -3.62 2.59
N LYS A 7 0.81 -2.48 1.91
CA LYS A 7 0.46 -1.14 2.40
C LYS A 7 -0.99 -0.85 2.03
N VAL A 8 -1.82 -0.62 3.04
CA VAL A 8 -3.23 -0.31 2.89
C VAL A 8 -3.39 1.21 2.80
N VAL A 9 -4.11 1.67 1.78
CA VAL A 9 -4.29 3.09 1.47
C VAL A 9 -5.78 3.47 1.38
N TYR A 10 -6.08 4.72 1.73
CA TYR A 10 -7.41 5.29 1.59
C TYR A 10 -7.58 5.90 0.21
N ALA A 11 -8.63 5.46 -0.48
CA ALA A 11 -8.97 5.93 -1.82
C ALA A 11 -9.75 7.23 -1.81
N PRO A 12 -9.78 7.97 -2.93
CA PRO A 12 -8.80 8.00 -4.00
C PRO A 12 -7.90 9.23 -3.81
N MET A 13 -6.95 9.14 -2.88
CA MET A 13 -6.04 10.26 -2.58
C MET A 13 -4.56 9.96 -2.83
N LEU A 14 -4.19 8.71 -3.10
CA LEU A 14 -2.80 8.33 -3.40
C LEU A 14 -2.57 7.98 -4.88
N ASP A 15 -3.61 8.09 -5.71
CA ASP A 15 -3.55 7.75 -7.13
C ASP A 15 -2.71 8.74 -7.97
N HIS A 16 -2.55 9.98 -7.49
CA HIS A 16 -1.82 11.02 -8.22
C HIS A 16 -0.29 11.00 -8.00
N ALA A 17 0.17 10.40 -6.90
CA ALA A 17 1.57 10.46 -6.48
C ALA A 17 2.38 9.19 -6.80
N LEU A 18 1.72 8.04 -6.97
CA LEU A 18 2.41 6.79 -7.30
C LEU A 18 2.62 6.69 -8.81
N ARG A 19 3.81 7.10 -9.27
CA ARG A 19 4.22 7.06 -10.67
C ARG A 19 5.35 6.06 -10.86
N VAL A 20 5.23 5.23 -11.89
CA VAL A 20 6.26 4.23 -12.22
C VAL A 20 7.54 4.96 -12.64
N GLY A 21 8.66 4.59 -12.05
CA GLY A 21 9.98 5.18 -12.36
C GLY A 21 10.24 6.58 -11.80
N GLU A 22 9.34 7.12 -10.96
CA GLU A 22 9.57 8.38 -10.23
C GLU A 22 9.74 8.09 -8.73
N ASP A 23 10.52 8.94 -8.05
CA ASP A 23 10.64 8.93 -6.59
C ASP A 23 9.27 9.20 -5.95
N CYS A 24 8.66 8.14 -5.43
CA CYS A 24 7.38 8.23 -4.76
C CYS A 24 7.58 8.20 -3.25
N THR A 25 6.66 8.82 -2.51
CA THR A 25 6.64 8.71 -1.05
C THR A 25 5.36 8.05 -0.59
N LEU A 26 5.49 6.97 0.19
CA LEU A 26 4.36 6.37 0.89
C LEU A 26 4.31 6.88 2.32
N HIS A 27 3.15 7.39 2.70
CA HIS A 27 2.95 8.11 3.95
C HIS A 27 2.32 7.22 5.04
N PHE A 28 2.69 7.50 6.29
CA PHE A 28 2.19 6.85 7.49
C PHE A 28 1.78 7.90 8.52
N ALA A 29 0.77 7.59 9.31
CA ALA A 29 0.40 8.42 10.46
C ALA A 29 1.53 8.42 11.49
N GLU A 30 1.61 9.46 12.31
CA GLU A 30 2.69 9.56 13.31
C GLU A 30 2.66 8.40 14.33
N ALA A 31 1.44 7.98 14.73
CA ALA A 31 1.22 6.82 15.59
C ALA A 31 1.74 5.49 14.97
N GLU A 32 1.98 5.47 13.65
CA GLU A 32 2.45 4.31 12.90
C GLU A 32 3.98 4.30 12.67
N LYS A 33 4.75 5.11 13.40
CA LYS A 33 6.23 5.16 13.31
C LYS A 33 6.91 3.79 13.24
N ARG A 34 6.44 2.81 14.03
CA ARG A 34 6.97 1.45 14.01
C ARG A 34 6.70 0.72 12.69
N ASN A 35 5.53 0.95 12.07
CA ASN A 35 5.19 0.39 10.77
C ASN A 35 5.99 1.07 9.67
N ALA A 36 6.18 2.40 9.73
CA ALA A 36 7.01 3.13 8.77
C ALA A 36 8.46 2.58 8.73
N ASN A 37 9.07 2.33 9.90
CA ASN A 37 10.40 1.70 9.96
C ASN A 37 10.41 0.29 9.36
N LYS A 38 9.48 -0.59 9.77
CA LYS A 38 9.38 -1.94 9.21
C LYS A 38 9.21 -1.94 7.69
N PHE A 39 8.43 -1.00 7.18
CA PHE A 39 8.20 -0.84 5.75
C PHE A 39 9.47 -0.38 5.03
N ALA A 40 10.19 0.60 5.58
CA ALA A 40 11.45 1.09 5.02
C ALA A 40 12.56 0.02 4.98
N GLU A 41 12.54 -0.92 5.92
CA GLU A 41 13.47 -2.07 5.97
C GLU A 41 13.01 -3.27 5.14
N SER A 42 11.87 -3.19 4.47
CA SER A 42 11.31 -4.31 3.71
C SER A 42 12.00 -4.50 2.36
N VAL A 43 11.87 -5.71 1.81
CA VAL A 43 12.40 -6.09 0.48
C VAL A 43 11.42 -5.68 -0.62
N GLY A 44 10.12 -5.68 -0.35
CA GLY A 44 9.13 -5.31 -1.34
C GLY A 44 7.72 -5.17 -0.77
N PHE A 45 6.87 -4.48 -1.50
CA PHE A 45 5.50 -4.24 -1.07
C PHE A 45 4.49 -4.28 -2.20
N LEU A 46 3.24 -4.48 -1.80
CA LEU A 46 2.03 -4.30 -2.61
C LEU A 46 1.21 -3.15 -2.02
N VAL A 47 0.42 -2.47 -2.83
CA VAL A 47 -0.47 -1.40 -2.40
C VAL A 47 -1.92 -1.84 -2.58
N TYR A 48 -2.69 -1.82 -1.49
CA TYR A 48 -4.10 -2.16 -1.47
C TYR A 48 -4.95 -0.91 -1.19
N GLU A 49 -5.86 -0.62 -2.09
CA GLU A 49 -6.83 0.44 -1.94
C GLU A 49 -8.06 -0.06 -1.15
N THR A 50 -8.41 0.62 -0.05
CA THR A 50 -9.64 0.30 0.70
C THR A 50 -10.87 0.87 0.01
N GLY A 51 -12.01 0.17 0.10
CA GLY A 51 -13.30 0.68 -0.37
C GLY A 51 -13.98 1.67 0.58
N ARG A 52 -13.21 2.47 1.34
CA ARG A 52 -13.79 3.56 2.12
C ARG A 52 -14.24 4.67 1.16
N ARG A 53 -15.31 5.38 1.56
CA ARG A 53 -15.77 6.58 0.88
C ARG A 53 -14.95 7.77 1.38
N HIS A 54 -14.56 8.62 0.45
CA HIS A 54 -13.92 9.91 0.67
C HIS A 54 -14.55 10.93 -0.30
N ASP A 55 -14.24 12.23 -0.13
CA ASP A 55 -14.77 13.31 -0.97
C ASP A 55 -14.50 13.10 -2.47
N ALA A 56 -13.41 12.39 -2.80
CA ALA A 56 -13.01 12.11 -4.17
C ALA A 56 -13.60 10.79 -4.74
N GLY A 57 -14.33 10.00 -3.94
CA GLY A 57 -15.01 8.80 -4.41
C GLY A 57 -15.02 7.62 -3.43
N VAL A 58 -15.41 6.45 -3.94
CA VAL A 58 -15.37 5.18 -3.20
C VAL A 58 -14.23 4.34 -3.75
N GLY A 59 -13.34 3.86 -2.89
CA GLY A 59 -12.25 3.00 -3.33
C GLY A 59 -12.70 1.63 -3.84
N THR A 60 -11.80 0.98 -4.55
CA THR A 60 -12.08 -0.19 -5.39
C THR A 60 -11.87 -1.54 -4.70
N LYS A 61 -11.28 -1.56 -3.50
CA LYS A 61 -10.94 -2.79 -2.77
C LYS A 61 -10.01 -3.71 -3.57
N SER A 62 -8.94 -3.15 -4.14
CA SER A 62 -8.01 -3.90 -4.99
C SER A 62 -6.55 -3.66 -4.63
N ILE A 63 -5.68 -4.62 -4.96
CA ILE A 63 -4.24 -4.40 -5.04
C ILE A 63 -3.91 -3.83 -6.42
N PHE A 64 -3.26 -2.69 -6.50
CA PHE A 64 -3.08 -1.97 -7.76
C PHE A 64 -1.64 -1.55 -8.08
N ALA A 65 -0.72 -1.68 -7.12
CA ALA A 65 0.69 -1.36 -7.34
C ALA A 65 1.62 -2.27 -6.53
N ARG A 66 2.88 -2.35 -6.98
CA ARG A 66 4.00 -2.94 -6.23
C ARG A 66 5.28 -2.13 -6.39
N GLY A 67 6.20 -2.33 -5.46
CA GLY A 67 7.51 -1.70 -5.50
C GLY A 67 8.43 -2.14 -4.37
N ALA A 68 9.49 -1.39 -4.18
CA ALA A 68 10.45 -1.57 -3.10
C ALA A 68 10.79 -0.21 -2.44
N PRO A 69 11.11 -0.17 -1.14
CA PRO A 69 11.66 1.02 -0.52
C PRO A 69 12.98 1.42 -1.17
N SER A 70 13.15 2.70 -1.48
CA SER A 70 14.43 3.28 -1.93
C SER A 70 15.22 3.91 -0.77
N SER A 71 14.61 3.96 0.43
CA SER A 71 15.22 4.46 1.66
C SER A 71 15.03 3.48 2.82
N PHE A 72 16.08 3.25 3.61
CA PHE A 72 16.07 2.36 4.79
C PHE A 72 15.45 2.97 6.06
N ARG A 73 14.88 4.18 5.98
CA ARG A 73 14.20 4.85 7.10
C ARG A 73 13.05 5.71 6.60
N TYR A 74 12.13 6.08 7.48
CA TYR A 74 11.18 7.15 7.19
C TYR A 74 11.80 8.53 7.45
N GLU A 75 11.23 9.56 6.84
CA GLU A 75 11.55 10.97 7.05
C GLU A 75 10.28 11.73 7.46
N TYR A 76 10.44 12.81 8.22
CA TYR A 76 9.35 13.74 8.45
C TYR A 76 9.20 14.63 7.22
N VAL A 77 8.00 14.71 6.66
CA VAL A 77 7.69 15.58 5.51
C VAL A 77 7.10 16.91 5.98
N ASP A 78 7.60 18.02 5.45
CA ASP A 78 7.22 19.38 5.88
C ASP A 78 5.76 19.72 5.56
N ASN A 79 5.23 19.19 4.45
CA ASN A 79 3.83 19.37 4.02
C ASN A 79 3.15 18.00 3.90
N PRO A 80 2.75 17.38 5.02
CA PRO A 80 2.19 16.05 5.01
C PRO A 80 0.79 16.02 4.40
N PRO A 81 0.40 14.94 3.71
CA PRO A 81 -0.98 14.76 3.30
C PRO A 81 -1.87 14.66 4.56
N GLU A 82 -3.08 15.21 4.44
CA GLU A 82 -4.11 15.19 5.48
C GLU A 82 -5.38 14.55 4.91
N VAL A 83 -5.97 13.63 5.65
CA VAL A 83 -7.20 12.90 5.27
C VAL A 83 -8.11 12.85 6.49
N ASP A 84 -9.36 13.28 6.37
CA ASP A 84 -10.34 13.32 7.46
C ASP A 84 -9.81 14.00 8.74
N GLY A 85 -9.02 15.07 8.60
CA GLY A 85 -8.39 15.79 9.72
C GLY A 85 -7.17 15.09 10.35
N HIS A 86 -6.73 13.97 9.76
CA HIS A 86 -5.55 13.22 10.20
C HIS A 86 -4.36 13.45 9.26
N LYS A 87 -3.22 13.88 9.81
CA LYS A 87 -1.97 14.07 9.07
C LYS A 87 -1.13 12.79 9.00
N TYR A 88 -0.42 12.62 7.89
CA TYR A 88 0.47 11.48 7.66
C TYR A 88 1.92 11.97 7.44
N PRO A 89 2.60 12.41 8.51
CA PRO A 89 3.88 13.11 8.42
C PRO A 89 5.10 12.22 8.19
N LEU A 90 4.96 10.90 8.27
CA LEU A 90 6.08 9.99 8.09
C LEU A 90 6.08 9.49 6.65
N GLY A 91 7.06 9.92 5.85
CA GLY A 91 7.25 9.49 4.47
C GLY A 91 8.34 8.43 4.35
N VAL A 92 8.08 7.36 3.60
CA VAL A 92 9.11 6.41 3.15
C VAL A 92 9.24 6.54 1.64
N LYS A 93 10.46 6.76 1.15
CA LYS A 93 10.73 6.84 -0.28
C LYS A 93 10.69 5.44 -0.89
N VAL A 94 10.03 5.32 -2.04
CA VAL A 94 9.81 4.06 -2.73
C VAL A 94 9.99 4.20 -4.23
N GLU A 95 10.42 3.11 -4.85
CA GLU A 95 10.41 2.93 -6.29
C GLU A 95 9.18 2.07 -6.66
N ILE A 96 8.32 2.58 -7.54
CA ILE A 96 7.15 1.86 -8.04
C ILE A 96 7.53 1.09 -9.30
N GLU A 97 7.46 -0.23 -9.22
CA GLU A 97 7.86 -1.15 -10.30
C GLU A 97 6.69 -1.49 -11.24
N LYS A 98 5.46 -1.53 -10.73
CA LYS A 98 4.24 -1.78 -11.51
C LYS A 98 3.08 -1.07 -10.85
N ARG A 99 2.25 -0.42 -11.65
CA ARG A 99 0.98 0.19 -11.27
C ARG A 99 -0.05 -0.03 -12.37
N VAL A 100 -1.28 -0.28 -11.96
CA VAL A 100 -2.49 -0.19 -12.80
C VAL A 100 -3.47 0.76 -12.12
N LYS A 101 -4.53 1.15 -12.83
CA LYS A 101 -5.63 1.86 -12.17
C LYS A 101 -6.26 0.96 -11.10
N PRO A 102 -6.66 1.48 -9.93
CA PRO A 102 -7.25 0.65 -8.88
C PRO A 102 -8.44 -0.21 -9.35
N GLU A 103 -9.30 0.30 -10.23
CA GLU A 103 -10.42 -0.46 -10.80
C GLU A 103 -10.00 -1.66 -11.66
N ASN A 104 -8.77 -1.67 -12.16
CA ASN A 104 -8.18 -2.75 -12.96
C ASN A 104 -7.23 -3.63 -12.13
N GLY A 105 -7.07 -3.35 -10.83
CA GLY A 105 -6.20 -4.11 -9.92
C GLY A 105 -6.73 -5.50 -9.58
N VAL A 106 -6.00 -6.22 -8.72
CA VAL A 106 -6.42 -7.53 -8.19
C VAL A 106 -7.52 -7.33 -7.14
N PRO A 107 -8.77 -7.73 -7.40
CA PRO A 107 -9.88 -7.47 -6.48
C PRO A 107 -9.74 -8.29 -5.19
N LEU A 108 -10.33 -7.77 -4.10
CA LEU A 108 -10.26 -8.41 -2.78
C LEU A 108 -10.78 -9.85 -2.76
N GLU A 109 -11.79 -10.20 -3.56
CA GLU A 109 -12.21 -11.61 -3.68
C GLU A 109 -11.04 -12.48 -4.15
N ARG A 110 -10.35 -12.05 -5.21
CA ARG A 110 -9.23 -12.79 -5.78
C ARG A 110 -8.03 -12.87 -4.83
N VAL A 111 -7.74 -11.80 -4.10
CA VAL A 111 -6.70 -11.81 -3.05
C VAL A 111 -7.00 -12.87 -1.99
N ARG A 112 -8.27 -13.04 -1.59
CA ARG A 112 -8.68 -14.02 -0.58
C ARG A 112 -8.64 -15.46 -1.07
N GLU A 113 -8.88 -15.69 -2.36
CA GLU A 113 -8.70 -16.99 -2.98
C GLU A 113 -7.22 -17.40 -3.00
N LEU A 114 -6.35 -16.47 -3.38
CA LEU A 114 -4.91 -16.71 -3.51
C LEU A 114 -4.21 -16.80 -2.16
N VAL A 115 -4.65 -16.01 -1.17
CA VAL A 115 -4.06 -15.97 0.17
C VAL A 115 -5.17 -16.10 1.23
N PRO A 116 -5.62 -17.33 1.54
CA PRO A 116 -6.77 -17.58 2.42
C PRO A 116 -6.66 -16.99 3.83
N ARG A 117 -5.45 -16.77 4.36
CA ARG A 117 -5.30 -16.13 5.68
C ARG A 117 -5.65 -14.64 5.67
N LEU A 118 -5.71 -13.98 4.52
CA LEU A 118 -6.14 -12.59 4.37
C LEU A 118 -7.68 -12.46 4.32
N GLN A 119 -8.40 -13.43 4.89
CA GLN A 119 -9.85 -13.40 5.06
C GLN A 119 -10.29 -12.34 6.10
N ARG A 120 -11.60 -12.32 6.43
CA ARG A 120 -12.35 -11.29 7.19
C ARG A 120 -11.50 -10.43 8.17
N ASN A 121 -11.73 -9.12 8.12
CA ASN A 121 -11.14 -8.06 8.98
C ASN A 121 -9.64 -7.73 8.75
N THR A 122 -8.92 -8.47 7.91
CA THR A 122 -7.49 -8.19 7.62
C THR A 122 -7.23 -6.80 7.04
N PHE A 123 -8.18 -6.28 6.25
CA PHE A 123 -8.08 -4.96 5.58
C PHE A 123 -8.95 -3.88 6.24
N GLN A 124 -9.48 -4.11 7.46
CA GLN A 124 -10.36 -3.17 8.14
C GLN A 124 -9.63 -2.14 9.03
N SER A 125 -8.32 -2.34 9.25
CA SER A 125 -7.53 -1.49 10.14
C SER A 125 -7.17 -0.15 9.48
N HIS A 126 -7.54 0.93 10.18
CA HIS A 126 -7.08 2.31 10.04
C HIS A 126 -5.65 2.44 9.49
N GLY A 127 -5.44 2.61 8.18
CA GLY A 127 -4.13 2.78 7.55
C GLY A 127 -3.17 1.66 7.95
N GLY A 128 -3.14 0.58 7.19
CA GLY A 128 -2.50 -0.66 7.66
C GLY A 128 -1.20 -0.99 6.97
N LEU A 129 -0.29 -1.62 7.71
CA LEU A 129 0.82 -2.39 7.16
C LEU A 129 0.61 -3.86 7.49
N ILE A 130 0.34 -4.69 6.48
CA ILE A 130 0.08 -6.12 6.65
C ILE A 130 1.33 -6.89 6.25
N GLY A 131 1.95 -7.61 7.20
CA GLY A 131 3.07 -8.50 6.90
C GLY A 131 2.60 -9.72 6.10
N ILE A 132 3.34 -10.05 5.04
CA ILE A 132 3.11 -11.24 4.21
C ILE A 132 4.39 -12.08 4.08
N SER A 133 4.22 -13.36 3.71
CA SER A 133 5.35 -14.24 3.37
C SER A 133 5.86 -13.91 1.96
N ARG A 134 7.01 -14.49 1.60
CA ARG A 134 7.56 -14.35 0.24
C ARG A 134 6.65 -14.99 -0.79
N GLU A 135 6.11 -16.16 -0.48
CA GLU A 135 5.23 -16.95 -1.34
C GLU A 135 3.94 -16.17 -1.61
N GLU A 136 3.35 -15.57 -0.58
CA GLU A 136 2.17 -14.72 -0.69
C GLU A 136 2.44 -13.48 -1.55
N PHE A 137 3.60 -12.84 -1.36
CA PHE A 137 4.00 -11.71 -2.18
C PHE A 137 4.17 -12.10 -3.65
N VAL A 138 4.83 -13.22 -3.93
CA VAL A 138 5.05 -13.72 -5.31
C VAL A 138 3.73 -14.00 -6.00
N VAL A 139 2.82 -14.72 -5.36
CA VAL A 139 1.51 -15.07 -5.95
C VAL A 139 0.69 -13.82 -6.25
N LEU A 140 0.62 -12.87 -5.31
CA LEU A 140 -0.13 -11.62 -5.51
C LEU A 140 0.54 -10.70 -6.55
N LYS A 141 1.87 -10.67 -6.59
CA LYS A 141 2.64 -9.98 -7.63
C LYS A 141 2.33 -10.54 -9.00
N GLU A 142 2.40 -11.86 -9.18
CA GLU A 142 2.10 -12.52 -10.46
C GLU A 142 0.66 -12.30 -10.92
N GLU A 143 -0.29 -12.24 -9.97
CA GLU A 143 -1.67 -11.90 -10.30
C GLU A 143 -1.79 -10.44 -10.77
N LEU A 144 -1.10 -9.50 -10.12
CA LEU A 144 -1.07 -8.09 -10.52
C LEU A 144 -0.41 -7.88 -11.89
N GLU A 145 0.56 -8.70 -12.30
CA GLU A 145 1.17 -8.62 -13.63
C GLU A 145 0.17 -8.91 -14.77
N LYS A 146 -0.94 -9.60 -14.48
CA LYS A 146 -2.00 -9.89 -15.46
C LYS A 146 -2.93 -8.69 -15.69
N CYS A 147 -2.87 -7.68 -14.80
CA CYS A 147 -3.70 -6.48 -14.86
C CYS A 147 -3.13 -5.43 -15.83
N SER A 148 -4.01 -4.71 -16.54
CA SER A 148 -3.69 -3.63 -17.48
C SER A 148 -4.38 -2.31 -17.12
#